data_AF-A0AB74VHF9-F1
#
_entry.id   AF-A0AB74VHF9-F1
#
_cell.length_a   1.000
_cell.length_b   1.000
_cell.length_c   1.000
_cell.angle_alpha   90.00
_cell.angle_beta   90.00
_cell.angle_gamma   90.00
#
_symmetry.space_group_name_H-M   'P 1'
#
loop_
_entity.id
_entity.type
_entity.pdbx_description
1 polymer ?
#
loop_
_entity_poly.entity_id
_entity_poly.type
_entity_poly.pdbx_seq_one_letter_code
_entity_poly.pdbx_strand_id
1 'polypeptide(L)'
;MLKNISKALIAMFIVTILPVGVFGVERVSHRNPDNRLDIWFTDTSGNILNGWVYNDSTDSSKGWYYYENGRHHNLYKWVQSGANWYFVSGGKMVTNQFIDGYYLGSDGAWTDNIPTDTKINPANVRATKSVVDKLLDDGWVMPNSYWYGSITFLYLKDRKDSAHYDTTCWIKNGVATIEDITMAQNYNEWNNSTNTKVTITLEEYLEYKKEGKIGSFDYYGGVTGADHMSKRVHEYIKK
;
A
#
# COMPACT_ATOMS: atom_id res chain seq x y z
N MET A 1 52.53 23.06 24.83
CA MET A 1 52.16 22.10 23.77
C MET A 1 51.26 21.04 24.41
N LEU A 2 49.93 21.19 24.37
CA LEU A 2 49.01 20.50 23.44
C LEU A 2 49.23 18.98 23.36
N LYS A 3 48.38 18.20 24.04
CA LYS A 3 47.28 17.44 23.38
C LYS A 3 46.38 16.71 24.39
N ASN A 4 45.13 17.15 24.40
CA ASN A 4 43.95 16.38 24.79
C ASN A 4 43.92 15.04 24.06
N ILE A 5 43.59 13.94 24.76
CA ILE A 5 42.74 12.89 24.19
C ILE A 5 41.64 12.61 25.20
N SER A 6 40.45 13.05 24.83
CA SER A 6 39.18 12.93 25.53
C SER A 6 38.71 11.48 25.64
N LYS A 7 38.15 11.17 26.82
CA LYS A 7 37.23 10.09 27.16
C LYS A 7 36.53 9.47 25.93
N ALA A 8 36.93 8.26 25.55
CA ALA A 8 36.08 7.39 24.74
C ALA A 8 35.04 6.77 25.69
N LEU A 9 33.82 7.29 25.64
CA LEU A 9 32.66 6.68 26.27
C LEU A 9 32.45 5.32 25.58
N ILE A 10 32.68 4.23 26.30
CA ILE A 10 32.31 2.89 25.84
C ILE A 10 30.77 2.89 25.78
N ALA A 11 30.22 3.03 24.58
CA ALA A 11 28.79 2.88 24.36
C ALA A 11 28.42 1.44 24.75
N MET A 12 27.64 1.31 25.82
CA MET A 12 27.16 0.04 26.36
C MET A 12 26.16 -0.54 25.34
N PHE A 13 26.61 -1.48 24.50
CA PHE A 13 25.74 -2.24 23.61
C PHE A 13 24.88 -3.16 24.47
N ILE A 14 23.63 -2.78 24.74
CA ILE A 14 22.63 -3.70 25.25
C ILE A 14 22.10 -4.46 24.02
N VAL A 15 22.71 -5.61 23.72
CA VAL A 15 22.17 -6.57 22.74
C VAL A 15 21.09 -7.39 23.45
N THR A 16 19.83 -6.99 23.33
CA THR A 16 18.71 -7.83 23.71
C THR A 16 18.42 -8.82 22.57
N ILE A 17 18.98 -10.03 22.70
CA ILE A 17 18.69 -11.14 21.80
C ILE A 17 17.26 -11.63 22.09
N LEU A 18 16.30 -11.26 21.25
CA LEU A 18 15.00 -11.94 21.22
C LEU A 18 15.14 -13.12 20.24
N PRO A 19 14.86 -14.36 20.64
CA PRO A 19 14.92 -15.50 19.73
C PRO A 19 13.72 -15.40 18.79
N VAL A 20 13.93 -14.94 17.55
CA VAL A 20 12.89 -14.94 16.53
C VAL A 20 13.36 -15.81 15.37
N GLY A 21 13.01 -17.09 15.42
CA GLY A 21 12.61 -17.97 14.30
C GLY A 21 13.43 -18.07 13.00
N VAL A 22 14.55 -17.38 12.84
CA VAL A 22 15.33 -17.36 11.60
C VAL A 22 16.74 -17.81 11.92
N PHE A 23 17.09 -19.05 11.55
CA PHE A 23 18.45 -19.54 11.70
C PHE A 23 19.41 -18.60 10.96
N GLY A 24 20.32 -17.97 11.71
CA GLY A 24 21.40 -17.17 11.13
C GLY A 24 21.11 -15.69 10.90
N VAL A 25 19.96 -15.15 11.34
CA VAL A 25 19.65 -13.72 11.26
C VAL A 25 19.56 -13.11 12.65
N GLU A 26 20.30 -12.04 12.88
CA GLU A 26 20.31 -11.29 14.12
C GLU A 26 19.68 -9.91 13.89
N ARG A 27 18.72 -9.54 14.75
CA ARG A 27 18.15 -8.19 14.76
C ARG A 27 18.95 -7.31 15.71
N VAL A 28 19.61 -6.30 15.17
CA VAL A 28 20.35 -5.31 15.95
C VAL A 28 19.52 -4.05 16.10
N SER A 29 19.52 -3.48 17.30
CA SER A 29 18.86 -2.21 17.58
C SER A 29 19.80 -1.22 18.23
N HIS A 30 19.79 0.03 17.76
CA HIS A 30 20.59 1.13 18.27
C HIS A 30 19.71 2.33 18.60
N ARG A 31 19.82 2.85 19.82
CA ARG A 31 19.13 4.08 20.23
C ARG A 31 20.08 5.27 20.06
N ASN A 32 19.71 6.17 19.15
CA ASN A 32 20.46 7.40 18.88
C ASN A 32 20.31 8.42 20.03
N PRO A 33 21.20 9.42 20.12
CA PRO A 33 21.12 10.49 21.13
C PRO A 33 19.82 11.30 21.11
N ASP A 34 19.14 11.37 19.96
CA ASP A 34 17.83 12.02 19.77
C ASP A 34 16.64 11.11 20.14
N ASN A 35 16.92 9.95 20.76
CA ASN A 35 15.96 8.91 21.15
C ASN A 35 15.33 8.14 19.98
N ARG A 36 15.77 8.35 18.72
CA ARG A 36 15.36 7.56 17.55
C ARG A 36 15.93 6.15 17.64
N LEU A 37 15.11 5.13 17.34
CA LEU A 37 15.54 3.74 17.28
C LEU A 37 15.89 3.35 15.83
N ASP A 38 17.15 3.01 15.59
CA ASP A 38 17.59 2.33 14.36
C ASP A 38 17.56 0.82 14.56
N ILE A 39 17.10 0.12 13.52
CA ILE A 39 17.04 -1.34 13.49
C ILE A 39 17.65 -1.80 12.16
N TRP A 40 18.53 -2.78 12.22
CA TRP A 40 19.05 -3.50 11.07
C TRP A 40 19.23 -4.99 11.39
N PHE A 41 19.45 -5.78 10.35
CA PHE A 41 19.63 -7.21 10.45
C PHE A 41 21.01 -7.63 9.94
N THR A 42 21.66 -8.51 10.69
CA THR A 42 22.98 -9.06 10.38
C THR A 42 22.95 -10.58 10.31
N ASP A 43 23.99 -11.18 9.74
CA ASP A 43 24.30 -12.59 9.96
C ASP A 43 24.88 -12.81 11.38
N THR A 44 25.17 -14.07 11.73
CA THR A 44 25.78 -14.45 13.03
C THR A 44 27.21 -13.97 13.21
N SER A 45 27.83 -13.46 12.16
CA SER A 45 29.17 -12.86 12.20
C SER A 45 29.10 -11.33 12.31
N GLY A 46 27.90 -10.75 12.39
CA GLY A 46 27.67 -9.32 12.47
C GLY A 46 27.73 -8.59 11.13
N ASN A 47 27.82 -9.30 10.00
CA ASN A 47 27.78 -8.65 8.69
C ASN A 47 26.36 -8.24 8.34
N ILE A 48 26.21 -7.04 7.76
CA ILE A 48 24.91 -6.52 7.32
C ILE A 48 24.32 -7.43 6.24
N LEU A 49 23.08 -7.88 6.44
CA LEU A 49 22.39 -8.69 5.44
C LEU A 49 22.08 -7.90 4.18
N ASN A 50 22.42 -8.50 3.04
CA ASN A 50 22.08 -8.05 1.71
C ASN A 50 21.76 -9.27 0.85
N GLY A 51 20.56 -9.31 0.26
CA GLY A 51 20.09 -10.42 -0.55
C GLY A 51 19.02 -11.29 0.10
N TRP A 52 18.82 -12.48 -0.47
CA TRP A 52 17.77 -13.42 -0.08
C TRP A 52 18.14 -14.25 1.15
N VAL A 53 17.22 -14.32 2.11
CA VAL A 53 17.30 -15.18 3.29
C VAL A 53 15.98 -15.93 3.45
N TYR A 54 16.06 -17.23 3.69
CA TYR A 54 14.89 -18.05 3.94
C TYR A 54 14.56 -18.08 5.44
N ASN A 55 13.34 -17.69 5.79
CA ASN A 55 12.77 -17.87 7.11
C ASN A 55 11.98 -19.19 7.12
N ASP A 56 12.49 -20.19 7.87
CA ASP A 56 11.87 -21.50 8.03
C ASP A 56 10.98 -21.60 9.28
N SER A 57 10.40 -20.47 9.72
CA SER A 57 9.40 -20.47 10.78
C SER A 57 8.23 -21.41 10.47
N THR A 58 7.53 -21.85 11.52
CA THR A 58 6.30 -22.64 11.41
C THR A 58 5.04 -21.79 11.28
N ASP A 59 5.16 -20.47 11.37
CA ASP A 59 4.04 -19.51 11.29
C ASP A 59 3.96 -18.80 9.93
N SER A 60 3.12 -17.77 9.85
CA SER A 60 2.92 -16.97 8.63
C SER A 60 4.15 -16.18 8.20
N SER A 61 5.19 -16.08 9.02
CA SER A 61 6.48 -15.50 8.65
C SER A 61 7.35 -16.45 7.82
N LYS A 62 6.96 -17.72 7.63
CA LYS A 62 7.68 -18.64 6.74
C LYS A 62 7.77 -18.07 5.31
N GLY A 63 8.97 -18.15 4.72
CA GLY A 63 9.21 -17.78 3.32
C GLY A 63 10.52 -17.04 3.09
N TRP A 64 10.74 -16.64 1.84
CA TRP A 64 11.92 -15.87 1.43
C TRP A 64 11.75 -14.38 1.76
N TYR A 65 12.80 -13.78 2.30
CA TYR A 65 12.91 -12.35 2.56
C TYR A 65 14.12 -11.77 1.83
N TYR A 66 13.94 -10.60 1.23
CA TYR A 66 15.04 -9.86 0.63
C TYR A 66 15.47 -8.73 1.56
N TYR A 67 16.77 -8.64 1.80
CA TYR A 67 17.39 -7.58 2.61
C TYR A 67 18.18 -6.64 1.69
N GLU A 68 18.01 -5.34 1.93
CA GLU A 68 18.79 -4.27 1.31
C GLU A 68 19.33 -3.38 2.44
N ASN A 69 20.65 -3.34 2.58
CA ASN A 69 21.37 -2.64 3.65
C ASN A 69 20.85 -2.99 5.05
N GLY A 70 20.66 -4.30 5.32
CA GLY A 70 20.21 -4.80 6.61
C GLY A 70 18.76 -4.46 6.91
N ARG A 71 17.94 -4.10 5.91
CA ARG A 71 16.51 -3.81 6.07
C ARG A 71 15.71 -4.64 5.08
N HIS A 72 14.59 -5.20 5.53
CA HIS A 72 13.62 -5.86 4.65
C HIS A 72 12.25 -5.18 4.74
N HIS A 73 11.89 -4.61 5.90
CA HIS A 73 10.68 -3.83 6.05
C HIS A 73 10.64 -2.64 5.07
N ASN A 74 9.46 -2.36 4.54
CA ASN A 74 9.18 -1.30 3.56
C ASN A 74 9.79 -1.49 2.17
N LEU A 75 10.28 -2.68 1.84
CA LEU A 75 10.64 -3.01 0.45
C LEU A 75 9.40 -3.47 -0.33
N TYR A 76 9.00 -2.67 -1.31
CA TYR A 76 7.91 -2.93 -2.26
C TYR A 76 8.46 -2.76 -3.67
N LYS A 77 9.20 -3.75 -4.17
CA LYS A 77 9.98 -3.60 -5.40
C LYS A 77 10.22 -4.91 -6.13
N TRP A 78 10.51 -4.78 -7.42
CA TRP A 78 11.10 -5.83 -8.22
C TRP A 78 12.57 -6.03 -7.87
N VAL A 79 12.98 -7.28 -7.77
CA VAL A 79 14.35 -7.73 -7.47
C VAL A 79 14.76 -8.71 -8.56
N GLN A 80 15.86 -8.41 -9.25
CA GLN A 80 16.48 -9.34 -10.18
C GLN A 80 17.46 -10.24 -9.41
N SER A 81 17.35 -11.55 -9.59
CA SER A 81 18.28 -12.53 -9.02
C SER A 81 18.62 -13.57 -10.09
N GLY A 82 19.87 -13.55 -10.55
CA GLY A 82 20.27 -14.30 -11.74
C GLY A 82 19.49 -13.86 -12.98
N ALA A 83 18.91 -14.82 -13.70
CA ALA A 83 18.09 -14.57 -14.89
C ALA A 83 16.62 -14.26 -14.57
N ASN A 84 16.20 -14.39 -13.31
CA ASN A 84 14.79 -14.31 -12.90
C ASN A 84 14.48 -12.98 -12.21
N TRP A 85 13.21 -12.57 -12.31
CA TRP A 85 12.66 -11.43 -11.60
C TRP A 85 11.68 -11.88 -10.53
N TYR A 86 11.73 -11.22 -9.38
CA TYR A 86 10.88 -11.50 -8.22
C TYR A 86 10.31 -10.18 -7.72
N PHE A 87 9.20 -10.21 -7.00
CA PHE A 87 8.70 -9.04 -6.28
C PHE A 87 8.72 -9.29 -4.79
N VAL A 88 9.08 -8.26 -4.02
CA VAL A 88 8.99 -8.27 -2.56
C VAL A 88 7.96 -7.27 -2.08
N SER A 89 7.16 -7.68 -1.10
CA SER A 89 6.16 -6.85 -0.44
C SER A 89 6.44 -6.83 1.06
N GLY A 90 6.82 -5.65 1.58
CA GLY A 90 7.33 -5.52 2.95
C GLY A 90 8.59 -6.37 3.18
N GLY A 91 9.36 -6.64 2.12
CA GLY A 91 10.55 -7.49 2.15
C GLY A 91 10.30 -8.98 1.96
N LYS A 92 9.06 -9.46 2.07
CA LYS A 92 8.72 -10.88 1.85
C LYS A 92 8.49 -11.15 0.36
N MET A 93 9.02 -12.26 -0.15
CA MET A 93 8.80 -12.70 -1.53
C MET A 93 7.32 -12.96 -1.79
N VAL A 94 6.84 -12.42 -2.90
CA VAL A 94 5.52 -12.70 -3.42
C VAL A 94 5.53 -13.98 -4.25
N THR A 95 4.49 -14.81 -4.13
CA THR A 95 4.29 -16.02 -4.94
C THR A 95 2.82 -16.15 -5.35
N ASN A 96 2.57 -16.90 -6.43
CA ASN A 96 1.25 -17.27 -6.92
C ASN A 96 0.26 -16.11 -7.17
N GLN A 97 0.75 -14.92 -7.52
CA GLN A 97 -0.11 -13.76 -7.74
C GLN A 97 0.44 -12.81 -8.80
N PHE A 98 -0.45 -11.99 -9.36
CA PHE A 98 -0.07 -10.93 -10.28
C PHE A 98 0.45 -9.70 -9.54
N ILE A 99 1.57 -9.17 -10.01
CA ILE A 99 2.10 -7.86 -9.65
C ILE A 99 2.35 -7.09 -10.94
N ASP A 100 1.82 -5.87 -11.06
CA ASP A 100 1.99 -5.00 -12.24
C ASP A 100 1.64 -5.66 -13.60
N GLY A 101 0.78 -6.69 -13.59
CA GLY A 101 0.41 -7.46 -14.79
C GLY A 101 1.34 -8.62 -15.14
N TYR A 102 2.33 -8.90 -14.30
CA TYR A 102 3.25 -10.03 -14.38
C TYR A 102 2.87 -11.08 -13.33
N TYR A 103 2.78 -12.34 -13.72
CA TYR A 103 2.46 -13.42 -12.80
C TYR A 103 3.73 -13.94 -12.12
N LEU A 104 3.72 -13.99 -10.79
CA LEU A 104 4.76 -14.63 -10.00
C LEU A 104 4.34 -16.06 -9.69
N GLY A 105 5.18 -17.02 -10.09
CA GLY A 105 4.95 -18.46 -9.92
C GLY A 105 4.99 -18.90 -8.46
N SER A 106 4.90 -20.21 -8.24
CA SER A 106 4.99 -20.82 -6.91
C SER A 106 6.37 -20.65 -6.26
N ASP A 107 7.40 -20.48 -7.08
CA ASP A 107 8.77 -20.16 -6.67
C ASP A 107 9.02 -18.64 -6.56
N GLY A 108 8.01 -17.82 -6.85
CA GLY A 108 8.07 -16.35 -6.82
C GLY A 108 8.74 -15.72 -8.03
N ALA A 109 9.25 -16.51 -8.97
CA ALA A 109 9.81 -15.98 -10.20
C ALA A 109 8.68 -15.50 -11.13
N TRP A 110 8.90 -14.38 -11.80
CA TRP A 110 8.03 -13.96 -12.90
C TRP A 110 8.07 -15.01 -14.00
N THR A 111 6.88 -15.38 -14.48
CA THR A 111 6.69 -16.30 -15.58
C THR A 111 5.54 -15.86 -16.48
N ASP A 112 5.66 -16.20 -17.76
CA ASP A 112 4.55 -16.10 -18.73
C ASP A 112 3.67 -17.37 -18.73
N ASN A 113 4.07 -18.42 -18.01
CA ASN A 113 3.31 -19.66 -17.85
C ASN A 113 2.27 -19.51 -16.73
N ILE A 114 1.16 -18.88 -17.08
CA ILE A 114 0.09 -18.54 -16.14
C ILE A 114 -0.85 -19.75 -15.97
N PRO A 115 -1.23 -20.14 -14.74
CA PRO A 115 -2.12 -21.28 -14.51
C PRO A 115 -3.47 -21.10 -15.21
N THR A 116 -3.95 -22.12 -15.92
CA THR A 116 -5.19 -22.06 -16.71
C THR A 116 -6.47 -21.89 -15.89
N ASP A 117 -6.43 -22.20 -14.58
CA ASP A 117 -7.54 -21.99 -13.63
C ASP A 117 -7.47 -20.62 -12.91
N THR A 118 -6.55 -19.73 -13.32
CA THR A 118 -6.63 -18.37 -12.81
C THR A 118 -7.85 -17.68 -13.40
N LYS A 119 -8.82 -17.33 -12.52
CA LYS A 119 -9.97 -16.47 -12.86
C LYS A 119 -9.59 -15.05 -13.31
N ILE A 120 -8.29 -14.73 -13.34
CA ILE A 120 -7.74 -13.41 -13.58
C ILE A 120 -7.07 -13.39 -14.95
N ASN A 121 -7.61 -12.58 -15.87
CA ASN A 121 -7.02 -12.36 -17.18
C ASN A 121 -5.81 -11.40 -17.08
N PRO A 122 -4.61 -11.77 -17.56
CA PRO A 122 -3.42 -10.93 -17.51
C PRO A 122 -3.58 -9.58 -18.22
N ALA A 123 -4.32 -9.56 -19.34
CA ALA A 123 -4.62 -8.32 -20.06
C ALA A 123 -5.45 -7.36 -19.20
N ASN A 124 -6.40 -7.90 -18.42
CA ASN A 124 -7.21 -7.10 -17.50
C ASN A 124 -6.37 -6.50 -16.37
N VAL A 125 -5.40 -7.25 -15.84
CA VAL A 125 -4.49 -6.73 -14.80
C VAL A 125 -3.62 -5.61 -15.35
N ARG A 126 -3.04 -5.80 -16.54
CA ARG A 126 -2.24 -4.75 -17.22
C ARG A 126 -3.06 -3.50 -17.52
N ALA A 127 -4.29 -3.68 -18.01
CA ALA A 127 -5.19 -2.56 -18.27
C ALA A 127 -5.52 -1.81 -16.97
N THR A 128 -5.83 -2.53 -15.89
CA THR A 128 -6.04 -1.94 -14.55
C THR A 128 -4.82 -1.16 -14.07
N LYS A 129 -3.61 -1.73 -14.18
CA LYS A 129 -2.36 -1.05 -13.79
C LYS A 129 -2.14 0.24 -14.56
N SER A 130 -2.39 0.23 -15.88
CA SER A 130 -2.26 1.43 -16.71
C SER A 130 -3.18 2.58 -16.25
N VAL A 131 -4.40 2.26 -15.80
CA VAL A 131 -5.32 3.26 -15.24
C VAL A 131 -4.82 3.77 -13.88
N VAL A 132 -4.33 2.89 -13.01
CA VAL A 132 -3.76 3.28 -11.71
C VAL A 132 -2.56 4.21 -11.88
N ASP A 133 -1.66 3.91 -12.81
CA ASP A 133 -0.47 4.74 -13.05
C ASP A 133 -0.84 6.15 -13.48
N LYS A 134 -1.79 6.28 -14.42
CA LYS A 134 -2.32 7.60 -14.82
C LYS A 134 -2.91 8.36 -13.62
N LEU A 135 -3.71 7.67 -12.80
CA LEU A 135 -4.31 8.28 -11.62
C LEU A 135 -3.27 8.67 -10.56
N LEU A 136 -2.19 7.90 -10.40
CA LEU A 136 -1.05 8.24 -9.53
C LEU A 136 -0.33 9.49 -10.05
N ASP A 137 0.01 9.52 -11.34
CA ASP A 137 0.69 10.65 -11.99
C ASP A 137 -0.13 11.93 -11.90
N ASP A 138 -1.45 11.81 -12.05
CA ASP A 138 -2.39 12.93 -11.93
C ASP A 138 -2.68 13.32 -10.46
N GLY A 139 -2.17 12.56 -9.47
CA GLY A 139 -2.32 12.84 -8.04
C GLY A 139 -3.68 12.46 -7.43
N TRP A 140 -4.41 11.56 -8.07
CA TRP A 140 -5.71 11.03 -7.59
C TRP A 140 -5.57 9.84 -6.65
N VAL A 141 -4.40 9.17 -6.59
CA VAL A 141 -4.16 8.02 -5.70
C VAL A 141 -2.90 8.29 -4.89
N MET A 142 -2.85 7.82 -3.64
CA MET A 142 -1.60 7.81 -2.88
C MET A 142 -0.72 6.61 -3.27
N PRO A 143 0.62 6.76 -3.29
CA PRO A 143 1.51 5.62 -3.49
C PRO A 143 1.26 4.51 -2.45
N ASN A 144 1.43 3.25 -2.87
CA ASN A 144 1.34 2.03 -2.04
C ASN A 144 -0.09 1.58 -1.60
N SER A 145 -1.14 2.05 -2.27
CA SER A 145 -2.53 1.59 -2.02
C SER A 145 -2.91 0.27 -2.76
N TYR A 146 -2.03 -0.73 -2.81
CA TYR A 146 -2.25 -1.97 -3.57
C TYR A 146 -2.81 -3.12 -2.70
N TRP A 147 -3.95 -3.72 -3.08
CA TRP A 147 -4.44 -4.97 -2.49
C TRP A 147 -5.08 -5.91 -3.54
N TYR A 148 -4.69 -7.20 -3.50
CA TYR A 148 -5.36 -8.40 -4.03
C TYR A 148 -6.16 -8.32 -5.34
N GLY A 149 -5.62 -7.74 -6.42
CA GLY A 149 -6.26 -7.83 -7.75
C GLY A 149 -7.66 -7.18 -7.87
N SER A 150 -8.08 -6.44 -6.83
CA SER A 150 -9.26 -5.59 -6.80
C SER A 150 -8.88 -4.34 -6.00
N ILE A 151 -8.82 -3.20 -6.69
CA ILE A 151 -8.46 -1.92 -6.06
C ILE A 151 -9.67 -1.44 -5.28
N THR A 152 -9.49 -1.24 -3.97
CA THR A 152 -10.45 -0.54 -3.15
C THR A 152 -9.78 0.65 -2.45
N PHE A 153 -10.42 1.80 -2.63
CA PHE A 153 -10.23 3.12 -2.02
C PHE A 153 -9.22 4.05 -2.70
N LEU A 154 -9.75 4.84 -3.64
CA LEU A 154 -9.16 6.07 -4.15
C LEU A 154 -9.30 7.21 -3.12
N TYR A 155 -8.22 7.93 -2.86
CA TYR A 155 -8.22 9.20 -2.13
C TYR A 155 -8.28 10.36 -3.12
N LEU A 156 -9.43 10.98 -3.31
CA LEU A 156 -9.57 12.12 -4.25
C LEU A 156 -8.56 13.25 -3.94
N LYS A 157 -7.99 13.82 -5.01
CA LYS A 157 -6.96 14.87 -5.07
C LYS A 157 -7.28 16.15 -4.26
N ASP A 158 -8.52 16.33 -3.85
CA ASP A 158 -9.03 17.56 -3.19
C ASP A 158 -9.34 17.39 -1.69
N ARG A 159 -8.70 16.44 -1.00
CA ARG A 159 -8.93 16.23 0.44
C ARG A 159 -8.52 17.48 1.25
N LYS A 160 -9.51 18.25 1.70
CA LYS A 160 -9.32 19.21 2.81
C LYS A 160 -9.32 18.44 4.12
N ASP A 161 -8.27 18.64 4.91
CA ASP A 161 -8.02 18.19 6.30
C ASP A 161 -9.08 17.29 6.96
N SER A 162 -8.69 16.05 7.27
CA SER A 162 -9.41 15.09 8.12
C SER A 162 -10.80 14.61 7.66
N ALA A 163 -11.32 15.09 6.53
CA ALA A 163 -12.61 14.64 6.00
C ALA A 163 -12.50 13.30 5.24
N HIS A 164 -13.55 12.49 5.32
CA HIS A 164 -13.73 11.25 4.55
C HIS A 164 -14.70 11.50 3.39
N TYR A 165 -14.29 11.25 2.16
CA TYR A 165 -15.18 11.31 1.00
C TYR A 165 -15.84 9.95 0.83
N ASP A 166 -17.15 9.92 0.58
CA ASP A 166 -17.86 8.65 0.31
C ASP A 166 -17.74 8.22 -1.16
N THR A 167 -17.54 9.18 -2.08
CA THR A 167 -17.32 8.90 -3.49
C THR A 167 -16.12 7.96 -3.67
N THR A 168 -16.35 6.83 -4.31
CA THR A 168 -15.34 5.79 -4.48
C THR A 168 -15.06 5.56 -5.96
N CYS A 169 -13.79 5.48 -6.35
CA CYS A 169 -13.41 4.99 -7.67
C CYS A 169 -13.09 3.50 -7.58
N TRP A 170 -13.76 2.72 -8.43
CA TRP A 170 -13.52 1.30 -8.63
C TRP A 170 -12.86 1.08 -9.98
N ILE A 171 -11.83 0.22 -10.00
CA ILE A 171 -11.17 -0.14 -11.25
C ILE A 171 -11.31 -1.64 -11.44
N LYS A 172 -12.03 -2.02 -12.50
CA LYS A 172 -12.28 -3.41 -12.86
C LYS A 172 -11.92 -3.63 -14.32
N ASN A 173 -10.99 -4.54 -14.57
CA ASN A 173 -10.56 -4.92 -15.92
C ASN A 173 -10.15 -3.71 -16.79
N GLY A 174 -9.42 -2.75 -16.24
CA GLY A 174 -9.01 -1.53 -16.95
C GLY A 174 -10.09 -0.48 -17.15
N VAL A 175 -11.27 -0.64 -16.54
CA VAL A 175 -12.34 0.37 -16.56
C VAL A 175 -12.44 0.98 -15.17
N ALA A 176 -12.26 2.30 -15.09
CA ALA A 176 -12.49 3.07 -13.87
C ALA A 176 -13.91 3.64 -13.85
N THR A 177 -14.64 3.36 -12.78
CA THR A 177 -15.99 3.88 -12.51
C THR A 177 -16.00 4.60 -11.18
N ILE A 178 -16.75 5.70 -11.12
CA ILE A 178 -17.03 6.43 -9.90
C ILE A 178 -18.40 6.02 -9.39
N GLU A 179 -18.44 5.57 -8.14
CA GLU A 179 -19.62 5.14 -7.40
C GLU A 179 -19.89 6.07 -6.22
N ASP A 180 -21.04 5.86 -5.58
CA ASP A 180 -21.51 6.62 -4.41
C ASP A 180 -21.77 8.12 -4.69
N ILE A 181 -21.97 8.49 -5.96
CA ILE A 181 -22.56 9.78 -6.34
C ILE A 181 -24.08 9.65 -6.35
N THR A 182 -24.80 10.71 -5.95
CA THR A 182 -26.28 10.72 -5.98
C THR A 182 -26.82 11.95 -6.70
N MET A 183 -28.14 12.04 -6.82
CA MET A 183 -28.85 13.27 -7.25
C MET A 183 -29.29 14.15 -6.06
N ALA A 184 -29.00 13.71 -4.83
CA ALA A 184 -29.39 14.41 -3.61
C ALA A 184 -28.42 15.56 -3.34
N GLN A 185 -28.93 16.79 -3.28
CA GLN A 185 -28.10 18.00 -3.18
C GLN A 185 -27.83 18.43 -1.73
N ASN A 186 -28.41 17.73 -0.75
CA ASN A 186 -28.22 17.97 0.69
C ASN A 186 -28.43 16.69 1.51
N TYR A 187 -28.04 16.75 2.80
CA TYR A 187 -28.11 15.62 3.72
C TYR A 187 -29.52 15.04 3.90
N ASN A 188 -30.54 15.89 3.99
CA ASN A 188 -31.92 15.44 4.22
C ASN A 188 -32.46 14.66 3.02
N GLU A 189 -32.13 15.12 1.81
CA GLU A 189 -32.39 14.36 0.60
C GLU A 189 -31.65 13.04 0.71
N TRP A 190 -30.31 13.05 0.83
CA TRP A 190 -29.44 11.87 0.82
C TRP A 190 -29.84 10.77 1.81
N ASN A 191 -30.17 11.15 3.05
CA ASN A 191 -30.51 10.24 4.15
C ASN A 191 -31.90 9.58 4.00
N ASN A 192 -32.65 9.94 2.95
CA ASN A 192 -33.90 9.27 2.59
C ASN A 192 -33.62 8.01 1.75
N SER A 193 -34.29 6.90 2.08
CA SER A 193 -34.05 5.56 1.50
C SER A 193 -34.42 5.43 0.02
N THR A 194 -34.97 6.48 -0.61
CA THR A 194 -35.39 6.48 -2.01
C THR A 194 -34.36 7.04 -2.98
N ASN A 195 -33.19 7.52 -2.53
CA ASN A 195 -32.19 8.04 -3.47
C ASN A 195 -31.48 6.94 -4.25
N THR A 196 -31.35 7.20 -5.54
CA THR A 196 -30.57 6.36 -6.45
C THR A 196 -29.11 6.80 -6.42
N LYS A 197 -28.23 5.85 -6.12
CA LYS A 197 -26.79 5.99 -6.38
C LYS A 197 -26.55 5.84 -7.88
N VAL A 198 -25.67 6.67 -8.40
CA VAL A 198 -25.29 6.68 -9.81
C VAL A 198 -23.85 6.19 -9.92
N THR A 199 -23.63 5.30 -10.87
CA THR A 199 -22.29 4.91 -11.31
C THR A 199 -22.02 5.60 -12.65
N ILE A 200 -20.93 6.35 -12.74
CA ILE A 200 -20.46 6.98 -13.97
C ILE A 200 -19.03 6.55 -14.27
N THR A 201 -18.56 6.73 -15.49
CA THR A 201 -17.15 6.54 -15.81
C THR A 201 -16.29 7.62 -15.16
N LEU A 202 -15.01 7.34 -14.94
CA LEU A 202 -14.04 8.36 -14.50
C LEU A 202 -13.99 9.54 -15.47
N GLU A 203 -14.04 9.30 -16.79
CA GLU A 203 -14.00 10.36 -17.80
C GLU A 203 -15.21 11.31 -17.68
N GLU A 204 -16.41 10.76 -17.54
CA GLU A 204 -17.63 11.55 -17.31
C GLU A 204 -17.54 12.35 -16.01
N TYR A 205 -17.06 11.73 -14.92
CA TYR A 205 -16.89 12.41 -13.64
C TYR A 205 -15.95 13.61 -13.74
N LEU A 206 -14.81 13.44 -14.42
CA LEU A 206 -13.83 14.49 -14.61
C LEU A 206 -14.37 15.64 -15.46
N GLU A 207 -15.10 15.34 -16.53
CA GLU A 207 -15.75 16.39 -17.33
C GLU A 207 -16.83 17.12 -16.52
N TYR A 208 -17.66 16.39 -15.75
CA TYR A 208 -18.66 17.01 -14.89
C TYR A 208 -18.04 17.88 -13.79
N LYS A 209 -16.91 17.47 -13.22
CA LYS A 209 -16.15 18.29 -12.26
C LYS A 209 -15.67 19.58 -12.91
N LYS A 210 -15.05 19.47 -14.08
CA LYS A 210 -14.54 20.61 -14.86
C LYS A 210 -15.64 21.57 -15.28
N GLU A 211 -16.82 21.07 -15.65
CA GLU A 211 -18.00 21.85 -15.98
C GLU A 211 -18.74 22.39 -14.74
N GLY A 212 -18.29 22.05 -13.53
CA GLY A 212 -18.93 22.45 -12.28
C GLY A 212 -20.29 21.78 -12.02
N LYS A 213 -20.59 20.67 -12.70
CA LYS A 213 -21.81 19.87 -12.53
C LYS A 213 -21.78 18.94 -11.32
N ILE A 214 -20.62 18.69 -10.73
CA ILE A 214 -20.52 17.97 -9.44
C ILE A 214 -20.57 18.98 -8.28
N GLY A 215 -21.53 18.82 -7.38
CA GLY A 215 -21.60 19.48 -6.08
C GLY A 215 -21.18 18.56 -4.94
N SER A 216 -21.01 19.10 -3.75
CA SER A 216 -20.74 18.34 -2.53
C SER A 216 -21.42 18.96 -1.33
N PHE A 217 -21.78 18.14 -0.34
CA PHE A 217 -22.20 18.61 0.98
C PHE A 217 -21.49 17.82 2.08
N ASP A 218 -21.29 18.49 3.21
CA ASP A 218 -20.69 17.88 4.39
C ASP A 218 -21.77 17.24 5.27
N TYR A 219 -21.44 16.12 5.91
CA TYR A 219 -22.22 15.55 7.00
C TYR A 219 -21.30 14.88 8.04
N TYR A 220 -21.86 14.49 9.17
CA TYR A 220 -21.11 13.83 10.24
C TYR A 220 -21.64 12.40 10.42
N GLY A 221 -20.78 11.42 10.15
CA GLY A 221 -21.09 9.99 10.30
C GLY A 221 -20.37 9.40 11.50
N GLY A 222 -21.10 8.64 12.32
CA GLY A 222 -20.56 7.90 13.47
C GLY A 222 -21.23 6.53 13.61
N VAL A 223 -20.49 5.55 14.14
CA VAL A 223 -21.07 4.28 14.59
C VAL A 223 -21.79 4.55 15.90
N THR A 224 -23.00 4.03 16.07
CA THR A 224 -23.78 4.18 17.31
C THR A 224 -22.93 3.76 18.52
N GLY A 225 -22.64 4.70 19.42
CA GLY A 225 -21.81 4.47 20.62
C GLY A 225 -20.33 4.89 20.53
N ALA A 226 -19.90 5.57 19.46
CA ALA A 226 -18.55 6.14 19.37
C ALA A 226 -18.54 7.66 19.68
N ASP A 227 -17.60 8.11 20.52
CA ASP A 227 -17.40 9.52 20.91
C ASP A 227 -16.76 10.40 19.81
N HIS A 228 -16.52 9.85 18.62
CA HIS A 228 -15.88 10.53 17.51
C HIS A 228 -16.77 10.50 16.26
N MET A 229 -17.36 11.64 15.94
CA MET A 229 -17.99 11.86 14.63
C MET A 229 -16.92 12.30 13.63
N SER A 230 -16.73 11.53 12.56
CA SER A 230 -15.84 11.93 11.47
C SER A 230 -16.59 12.84 10.49
N LYS A 231 -15.97 13.94 10.06
CA LYS A 231 -16.50 14.75 8.98
C LYS A 231 -16.48 13.92 7.69
N ARG A 232 -17.62 13.85 7.02
CA ARG A 232 -17.78 13.18 5.74
C ARG A 232 -18.23 14.15 4.65
N VAL A 233 -17.83 13.87 3.42
CA VAL A 233 -18.17 14.63 2.23
C VAL A 233 -18.87 13.70 1.24
N HIS A 234 -20.10 14.05 0.89
CA HIS A 234 -20.88 13.36 -0.12
C HIS A 234 -20.93 14.21 -1.39
N GLU A 235 -20.78 13.58 -2.56
CA GLU A 235 -20.86 14.27 -3.85
C GLU A 235 -22.13 13.93 -4.61
N TYR A 236 -22.60 14.90 -5.39
CA TYR A 236 -23.84 14.77 -6.15
C TYR A 236 -23.77 15.44 -7.52
N ILE A 237 -24.57 14.95 -8.47
CA ILE A 237 -24.77 15.61 -9.76
C ILE A 237 -25.80 16.73 -9.56
N LYS A 238 -25.44 17.94 -9.98
CA LYS A 238 -26.35 19.10 -9.96
C LYS A 238 -27.49 18.87 -10.95
N LYS A 239 -28.69 19.28 -10.53
CA LYS A 239 -29.89 19.34 -11.38
C LYS A 239 -29.75 20.46 -12.40
#